data_AF-F2PQB3-F1
#
_entry.id   AF-F2PQB3-F1
#
_cell.length_a   1.000
_cell.length_b   1.000
_cell.length_c   1.000
_cell.angle_alpha   90.00
_cell.angle_beta   90.00
_cell.angle_gamma   90.00
#
_symmetry.space_group_name_H-M   'P 1'
#
loop_
_entity.id
_entity.type
_entity.pdbx_description
1 polymer ?
#
loop_
_entity_poly.entity_id
_entity_poly.type
_entity_poly.pdbx_seq_one_letter_code
_entity_poly.pdbx_strand_id
1 'polypeptide(L)'
;MASPNNIKLSVTDAPVFSFNPKVETAEKASELLQKDEQEHNIYLNDMGFHNHIDHHVLSIYALGASPENVEHAYASGSSYQRPALPVDEDVVKRLRNKDEFRKLAGKREHYPNFLHFFKQELESKGAGSVVHEYLFAGGEFADDMLARLFGGA
;
A
#
# COMPACT_ATOMS: atom_id res chain seq x y z
N MET A 1 -12.68 -11.46 2.49
CA MET A 1 -12.56 -10.58 1.31
C MET A 1 -11.47 -9.56 1.58
N ALA A 2 -10.92 -8.93 0.55
CA ALA A 2 -10.00 -7.81 0.76
C ALA A 2 -10.71 -6.66 1.46
N SER A 3 -9.99 -5.94 2.31
CA SER A 3 -10.45 -4.72 2.99
C SER A 3 -9.27 -3.75 3.12
N PRO A 4 -9.49 -2.50 3.58
CA PRO A 4 -8.39 -1.56 3.81
C PRO A 4 -7.32 -2.08 4.78
N ASN A 5 -7.67 -3.02 5.67
CA ASN A 5 -6.78 -3.59 6.68
C ASN A 5 -6.48 -5.09 6.47
N ASN A 6 -6.92 -5.67 5.35
CA ASN A 6 -6.72 -7.09 5.07
C ASN A 6 -6.43 -7.31 3.59
N ILE A 7 -5.19 -7.69 3.29
CA ILE A 7 -4.79 -8.09 1.94
C ILE A 7 -5.29 -9.50 1.67
N LYS A 8 -6.03 -9.67 0.58
CA LYS A 8 -6.52 -10.99 0.13
C LYS A 8 -6.52 -11.07 -1.38
N LEU A 9 -5.67 -11.95 -1.89
CA LEU A 9 -5.66 -12.36 -3.29
C LEU A 9 -6.64 -13.51 -3.51
N SER A 10 -7.13 -13.62 -4.74
CA SER A 10 -7.93 -14.74 -5.21
C SER A 10 -7.53 -15.09 -6.64
N VAL A 11 -7.82 -16.31 -7.07
CA VAL A 11 -7.65 -16.73 -8.47
C VAL A 11 -8.78 -16.23 -9.37
N THR A 12 -9.89 -15.78 -8.80
CA THR A 12 -11.04 -15.23 -9.53
C THR A 12 -10.86 -13.75 -9.86
N ASP A 13 -10.13 -13.01 -9.02
CA ASP A 13 -9.71 -11.63 -9.24
C ASP A 13 -8.34 -11.61 -9.93
N ALA A 14 -8.27 -12.27 -11.09
CA ALA A 14 -7.01 -12.49 -11.79
C ALA A 14 -6.42 -11.18 -12.35
N PRO A 15 -5.09 -11.00 -12.31
CA PRO A 15 -4.43 -9.89 -12.98
C PRO A 15 -4.72 -9.88 -14.49
N VAL A 16 -4.58 -8.71 -15.12
CA VAL A 16 -4.79 -8.51 -16.58
C VAL A 16 -4.03 -9.55 -17.41
N PHE A 17 -2.81 -9.89 -16.99
CA PHE A 17 -2.05 -11.01 -17.50
C PHE A 17 -1.77 -12.00 -16.38
N SER A 18 -2.13 -13.26 -16.58
CA SER A 18 -1.80 -14.34 -15.65
C SER A 18 -1.56 -15.65 -16.39
N PHE A 19 -0.71 -16.48 -15.80
CA PHE A 19 -0.39 -17.82 -16.29
C PHE A 19 -0.54 -18.81 -15.13
N ASN A 20 -1.70 -19.46 -15.05
CA ASN A 20 -2.02 -20.50 -14.08
C ASN A 20 -1.80 -20.10 -12.59
N PRO A 21 -2.44 -19.01 -12.11
CA PRO A 21 -2.41 -18.67 -10.69
C PRO A 21 -3.07 -19.77 -9.86
N LYS A 22 -2.50 -20.09 -8.70
CA LYS A 22 -2.95 -21.17 -7.83
C LYS A 22 -3.52 -20.63 -6.53
N VAL A 23 -4.51 -21.33 -5.97
CA VAL A 23 -5.21 -20.90 -4.74
C VAL A 23 -4.24 -20.86 -3.55
N GLU A 24 -3.43 -21.91 -3.39
CA GLU A 24 -2.43 -22.00 -2.33
C GLU A 24 -1.36 -20.89 -2.43
N THR A 25 -0.96 -20.52 -3.64
CA THR A 25 -0.03 -19.40 -3.86
C THR A 25 -0.71 -18.06 -3.54
N ALA A 26 -1.98 -17.89 -3.91
CA ALA A 26 -2.74 -16.69 -3.57
C ALA A 26 -2.85 -16.50 -2.04
N GLU A 27 -3.07 -17.58 -1.30
CA GLU A 27 -3.13 -17.56 0.16
C GLU A 27 -1.79 -17.20 0.79
N LYS A 28 -0.70 -17.85 0.36
CA LYS A 28 0.65 -17.55 0.85
C LYS A 28 1.09 -16.13 0.50
N ALA A 29 0.82 -15.67 -0.72
CA ALA A 29 1.10 -14.30 -1.13
C ALA A 29 0.30 -13.29 -0.29
N SER A 30 -0.99 -13.56 0.00
CA SER A 30 -1.79 -12.69 0.87
C SER A 30 -1.19 -12.54 2.27
N GLU A 31 -0.75 -13.65 2.87
CA GLU A 31 -0.08 -13.67 4.18
C GLU A 31 1.20 -12.82 4.17
N LEU A 32 2.05 -13.02 3.16
CA LEU A 32 3.36 -12.36 3.07
C LEU A 32 3.23 -10.86 2.77
N LEU A 33 2.31 -10.46 1.89
CA LEU A 33 2.01 -9.05 1.63
C LEU A 33 1.44 -8.37 2.88
N GLN A 34 0.56 -9.06 3.62
CA GLN A 34 0.02 -8.53 4.87
C GLN A 34 1.11 -8.34 5.93
N LYS A 35 2.05 -9.29 5.99
CA LYS A 35 3.23 -9.21 6.87
C LYS A 35 4.16 -8.06 6.46
N ASP A 36 4.40 -7.88 5.16
CA ASP A 36 5.23 -6.78 4.65
C ASP A 36 4.70 -5.41 5.07
N GLU A 37 3.39 -5.19 4.89
CA GLU A 37 2.71 -3.95 5.29
C GLU A 37 2.80 -3.67 6.79
N GLN A 38 2.82 -4.72 7.62
CA GLN A 38 2.86 -4.59 9.09
C GLN A 38 4.27 -4.41 9.63
N GLU A 39 5.26 -5.09 9.04
CA GLU A 39 6.61 -5.17 9.59
C GLU A 39 7.57 -4.18 8.94
N HIS A 40 7.31 -3.75 7.70
CA HIS A 40 8.26 -2.95 6.93
C HIS A 40 7.73 -1.57 6.54
N ASN A 41 8.69 -0.66 6.35
CA ASN A 41 8.42 0.66 5.78
C ASN A 41 8.24 0.55 4.26
N ILE A 42 7.53 1.52 3.66
CA ILE A 42 7.47 1.67 2.19
C ILE A 42 8.83 2.02 1.59
N TYR A 43 9.79 2.51 2.39
CA TYR A 43 11.16 2.78 1.98
C TYR A 43 12.14 1.73 2.52
N LEU A 44 13.03 1.23 1.65
CA LEU A 44 14.10 0.31 2.04
C LEU A 44 15.30 1.02 2.67
N ASN A 45 15.45 2.33 2.48
CA ASN A 45 16.55 3.13 3.04
C ASN A 45 16.17 4.63 3.19
N ASP A 46 17.08 5.43 3.72
CA ASP A 46 16.91 6.89 3.87
C ASP A 46 17.15 7.69 2.58
N MET A 47 17.64 7.05 1.52
CA MET A 47 17.80 7.67 0.19
C MET A 47 16.46 7.74 -0.57
N GLY A 48 15.40 7.13 -0.06
CA GLY A 48 14.06 7.15 -0.66
C GLY A 48 13.80 6.02 -1.66
N PHE A 49 14.61 4.95 -1.66
CA PHE A 49 14.30 3.77 -2.47
C PHE A 49 13.14 2.99 -1.86
N HIS A 50 12.22 2.51 -2.70
CA HIS A 50 10.98 1.86 -2.26
C HIS A 50 11.17 0.38 -1.94
N ASN A 51 10.39 -0.12 -1.00
CA ASN A 51 10.17 -1.54 -0.82
C ASN A 51 9.51 -2.10 -2.10
N HIS A 52 10.13 -3.14 -2.69
CA HIS A 52 9.68 -3.76 -3.94
C HIS A 52 9.13 -5.18 -3.73
N ILE A 53 8.93 -5.61 -2.48
CA ILE A 53 8.43 -6.96 -2.16
C ILE A 53 7.07 -7.21 -2.82
N ASP A 54 6.14 -6.27 -2.69
CA ASP A 54 4.80 -6.35 -3.30
C ASP A 54 4.88 -6.63 -4.80
N HIS A 55 5.69 -5.86 -5.52
CA HIS A 55 5.86 -6.01 -6.97
C HIS A 55 6.40 -7.39 -7.33
N HIS A 56 7.40 -7.88 -6.60
CA HIS A 56 8.00 -9.18 -6.88
C HIS A 56 7.01 -10.31 -6.60
N VAL A 57 6.41 -10.34 -5.41
CA VAL A 57 5.44 -11.34 -4.96
C VAL A 57 4.25 -11.43 -5.90
N LEU A 58 3.63 -10.28 -6.23
CA LEU A 58 2.47 -10.24 -7.12
C LEU A 58 2.81 -10.68 -8.55
N SER A 59 3.99 -10.31 -9.05
CA SER A 59 4.43 -10.68 -10.40
C SER A 59 4.61 -12.19 -10.53
N ILE A 60 5.33 -12.83 -9.61
CA ILE A 60 5.57 -14.27 -9.70
C ILE A 60 4.32 -15.09 -9.36
N TYR A 61 3.44 -14.59 -8.49
CA TYR A 61 2.11 -15.16 -8.28
C TYR A 61 1.31 -15.17 -9.59
N ALA A 62 1.27 -14.04 -10.30
CA ALA A 62 0.58 -13.94 -11.59
C ALA A 62 1.14 -14.90 -12.64
N LEU A 63 2.43 -15.22 -12.57
CA LEU A 63 3.13 -16.15 -13.46
C LEU A 63 3.07 -17.63 -13.01
N GLY A 64 2.26 -17.96 -11.99
CA GLY A 64 2.02 -19.34 -11.58
C GLY A 64 3.09 -19.94 -10.67
N ALA A 65 3.85 -19.11 -9.96
CA ALA A 65 4.80 -19.55 -8.94
C ALA A 65 4.14 -20.44 -7.87
N SER A 66 4.93 -21.33 -7.27
CA SER A 66 4.50 -22.10 -6.10
C SER A 66 4.56 -21.23 -4.82
N PRO A 67 3.91 -21.65 -3.72
CA PRO A 67 4.02 -20.98 -2.42
C PRO A 67 5.47 -20.78 -1.97
N GLU A 68 6.34 -21.78 -2.19
CA GLU A 68 7.75 -21.74 -1.79
C GLU A 68 8.54 -20.68 -2.56
N ASN A 69 8.26 -20.52 -3.86
CA ASN A 69 8.89 -19.47 -4.67
C ASN A 69 8.50 -18.07 -4.17
N VAL A 70 7.24 -17.89 -3.76
CA VAL A 70 6.77 -16.61 -3.21
C VAL A 70 7.38 -16.33 -1.83
N GLU A 71 7.46 -17.35 -0.98
CA GLU A 71 8.11 -17.24 0.32
C GLU A 71 9.60 -16.91 0.21
N HIS A 72 10.31 -17.54 -0.72
CA HIS A 72 11.71 -17.22 -1.01
C HIS A 72 11.88 -15.77 -1.52
N ALA A 73 10.98 -15.32 -2.40
CA ALA A 73 10.98 -13.93 -2.89
C ALA A 73 10.79 -12.92 -1.75
N TYR A 74 9.85 -13.18 -0.85
CA TYR A 74 9.65 -12.37 0.37
C TYR A 74 10.91 -12.36 1.24
N ALA A 75 11.44 -13.54 1.60
CA ALA A 75 12.58 -13.66 2.51
C ALA A 75 13.83 -12.93 1.99
N SER A 76 14.07 -12.98 0.67
CA SER A 76 15.15 -12.22 0.04
C SER A 76 14.91 -10.72 0.15
N GLY A 77 13.70 -10.26 -0.18
CA GLY A 77 13.34 -8.84 -0.14
C GLY A 77 13.31 -8.24 1.26
N SER A 78 12.84 -9.00 2.26
CA SER A 78 12.65 -8.52 3.64
C SER A 78 13.97 -8.29 4.38
N SER A 79 15.04 -8.98 3.97
CA SER A 79 16.34 -8.98 4.67
C SER A 79 17.02 -7.61 4.79
N TYR A 80 16.60 -6.63 3.97
CA TYR A 80 17.20 -5.29 3.91
C TYR A 80 16.16 -4.17 4.02
N GLN A 81 14.89 -4.47 4.33
CA GLN A 81 13.88 -3.45 4.51
C GLN A 81 14.07 -2.71 5.83
N ARG A 82 13.58 -1.47 5.87
CA ARG A 82 13.44 -0.74 7.13
C ARG A 82 12.22 -1.25 7.89
N PRO A 83 12.24 -1.21 9.23
CA PRO A 83 11.06 -1.53 10.02
C PRO A 83 9.95 -0.50 9.78
N ALA A 84 8.70 -0.96 9.93
CA ALA A 84 7.54 -0.10 9.97
C ALA A 84 7.69 0.97 11.08
N LEU A 85 7.14 2.15 10.83
CA LEU A 85 7.12 3.26 11.79
C LEU A 85 5.81 3.25 12.56
N PRO A 86 5.82 3.65 13.85
CA PRO A 86 4.59 3.74 14.62
C PRO A 86 3.66 4.81 14.06
N VAL A 87 2.36 4.58 14.22
CA VAL A 87 1.32 5.56 13.92
C VAL A 87 1.19 6.54 15.10
N ASP A 88 1.11 7.82 14.80
CA ASP A 88 0.75 8.88 15.74
C ASP A 88 -0.72 9.26 15.52
N GLU A 89 -1.58 8.82 16.43
CA GLU A 89 -3.03 9.02 16.37
C GLU A 89 -3.44 10.50 16.41
N ASP A 90 -2.64 11.37 17.04
CA ASP A 90 -2.94 12.79 17.08
C ASP A 90 -2.59 13.45 15.74
N VAL A 91 -1.53 12.98 15.06
CA VAL A 91 -1.29 13.35 13.66
C VAL A 91 -2.44 12.89 12.77
N VAL A 92 -2.88 11.64 12.88
CA VAL A 92 -4.00 11.09 12.08
C VAL A 92 -5.25 11.94 12.24
N LYS A 93 -5.63 12.32 13.47
CA LYS A 93 -6.79 13.20 13.70
C LYS A 93 -6.65 14.54 13.01
N ARG A 94 -5.45 15.15 13.03
CA ARG A 94 -5.18 16.43 12.36
C ARG A 94 -5.27 16.33 10.83
N LEU A 95 -4.98 15.18 10.24
CA LEU A 95 -5.08 14.98 8.77
C LEU A 95 -6.50 15.18 8.22
N ARG A 96 -7.53 15.17 9.08
CA ARG A 96 -8.92 15.55 8.69
C ARG A 96 -9.06 17.03 8.33
N ASN A 97 -8.12 17.87 8.76
CA ASN A 97 -8.04 19.27 8.34
C ASN A 97 -7.12 19.37 7.10
N LYS A 98 -7.64 19.94 6.00
CA LYS A 98 -6.91 20.03 4.72
C LYS A 98 -5.63 20.87 4.78
N ASP A 99 -5.56 21.88 5.64
CA ASP A 99 -4.37 22.71 5.78
C ASP A 99 -3.26 21.98 6.55
N GLU A 100 -3.63 21.26 7.62
CA GLU A 100 -2.70 20.38 8.34
C GLU A 100 -2.24 19.22 7.44
N PHE A 101 -3.15 18.61 6.69
CA PHE A 101 -2.82 17.59 5.68
C PHE A 101 -1.72 18.09 4.74
N ARG A 102 -1.92 19.26 4.12
CA ARG A 102 -0.96 19.84 3.17
C ARG A 102 0.40 20.14 3.79
N LYS A 103 0.45 20.60 5.05
CA LYS A 103 1.71 20.86 5.77
C LYS A 103 2.54 19.59 6.00
N LEU A 104 1.90 18.42 6.02
CA LEU A 104 2.54 17.13 6.28
C LEU A 104 2.76 16.31 5.01
N ALA A 105 2.03 16.60 3.93
CA ALA A 105 2.15 15.91 2.66
C ALA A 105 3.58 15.99 2.09
N GLY A 106 4.11 14.86 1.63
CA GLY A 106 5.48 14.73 1.09
C GLY A 106 6.58 14.55 2.15
N LYS A 107 6.25 14.60 3.44
CA LYS A 107 7.19 14.29 4.53
C LYS A 107 7.17 12.80 4.84
N ARG A 108 8.26 12.10 4.55
CA ARG A 108 8.36 10.63 4.57
C ARG A 108 8.07 10.04 5.96
N GLU A 109 8.43 10.75 7.02
CA GLU A 109 8.18 10.38 8.41
C GLU A 109 6.68 10.29 8.75
N HIS A 110 5.82 10.92 7.96
CA HIS A 110 4.36 10.89 8.15
C HIS A 110 3.65 9.85 7.29
N TYR A 111 4.37 9.06 6.48
CA TYR A 111 3.80 7.95 5.72
C TYR A 111 2.87 7.03 6.53
N PRO A 112 3.25 6.48 7.70
CA PRO A 112 2.37 5.58 8.46
C PRO A 112 1.06 6.27 8.88
N ASN A 113 1.10 7.57 9.15
CA ASN A 113 -0.07 8.35 9.55
C ASN A 113 -1.02 8.55 8.36
N PHE A 114 -0.49 8.84 7.17
CA PHE A 114 -1.31 8.93 5.96
C PHE A 114 -1.90 7.58 5.57
N LEU A 115 -1.12 6.49 5.66
CA LEU A 115 -1.63 5.14 5.41
C LEU A 115 -2.79 4.80 6.35
N HIS A 116 -2.61 5.03 7.65
CA HIS A 116 -3.65 4.77 8.64
C HIS A 116 -4.89 5.65 8.43
N PHE A 117 -4.70 6.95 8.14
CA PHE A 117 -5.78 7.87 7.80
C PHE A 117 -6.60 7.39 6.60
N PHE A 118 -5.95 7.03 5.50
CA PHE A 118 -6.66 6.57 4.31
C PHE A 118 -7.33 5.21 4.52
N LYS A 119 -6.77 4.31 5.35
CA LYS A 119 -7.47 3.09 5.76
C LYS A 119 -8.81 3.42 6.47
N GLN A 120 -8.82 4.38 7.39
CA GLN A 120 -10.06 4.83 8.05
C GLN A 120 -11.06 5.49 7.07
N GLU A 121 -10.57 6.31 6.13
CA GLU A 121 -11.43 6.95 5.13
C GLU A 121 -12.04 5.90 4.18
N LEU A 122 -11.27 4.89 3.78
CA LEU A 122 -11.75 3.80 2.93
C LEU A 122 -12.77 2.92 3.64
N GLU A 123 -12.58 2.62 4.93
CA GLU A 123 -13.54 1.86 5.73
C GLU A 123 -14.86 2.61 5.92
N SER A 124 -14.80 3.93 6.09
CA SER A 124 -15.99 4.75 6.37
C SER A 124 -16.78 5.16 5.13
N LYS A 125 -16.09 5.48 4.02
CA LYS A 125 -16.71 6.07 2.82
C LYS A 125 -16.68 5.17 1.59
N GLY A 126 -15.83 4.16 1.58
CA GLY A 126 -15.55 3.31 0.42
C GLY A 126 -14.63 3.95 -0.61
N ALA A 127 -13.97 3.12 -1.43
CA ALA A 127 -12.93 3.52 -2.37
C ALA A 127 -13.38 4.61 -3.37
N GLY A 128 -14.55 4.47 -3.99
CA GLY A 128 -15.06 5.43 -4.98
C GLY A 128 -15.21 6.84 -4.41
N SER A 129 -15.79 6.95 -3.21
CA SER A 129 -16.00 8.24 -2.54
C SER A 129 -14.68 8.90 -2.15
N VAL A 130 -13.74 8.13 -1.59
CA VAL A 130 -12.41 8.63 -1.21
C VAL A 130 -11.63 9.08 -2.44
N VAL A 131 -11.58 8.26 -3.49
CA VAL A 131 -10.90 8.62 -4.74
C VAL A 131 -11.51 9.88 -5.36
N HIS A 132 -12.84 10.00 -5.40
CA HIS A 132 -13.49 11.21 -5.87
C HIS A 132 -13.13 12.42 -5.00
N GLU A 133 -13.28 12.33 -3.68
CA GLU A 133 -13.05 13.44 -2.75
C GLU A 133 -11.62 13.98 -2.79
N TYR A 134 -10.62 13.09 -2.80
CA TYR A 134 -9.22 13.48 -2.68
C TYR A 134 -8.53 13.71 -4.03
N LEU A 135 -9.03 13.16 -5.14
CA LEU A 135 -8.36 13.28 -6.45
C LEU A 135 -9.21 13.96 -7.55
N PHE A 136 -10.56 13.87 -7.51
CA PHE A 136 -11.40 14.27 -8.65
C PHE A 136 -12.50 15.28 -8.33
N ALA A 137 -12.66 15.69 -7.08
CA ALA A 137 -13.67 16.67 -6.66
C ALA A 137 -13.39 18.09 -7.19
N GLY A 138 -12.21 18.32 -7.77
CA GLY A 138 -11.74 19.60 -8.25
C GLY A 138 -11.39 20.58 -7.13
N GLY A 139 -10.88 21.74 -7.54
CA GLY A 139 -10.45 22.79 -6.63
C GLY A 139 -9.06 22.52 -6.06
N GLU A 140 -8.48 23.54 -5.46
CA GLU A 140 -7.05 23.59 -5.12
C GLU A 140 -6.53 22.35 -4.37
N PHE A 141 -7.33 21.74 -3.48
CA PHE A 141 -6.91 20.55 -2.74
C PHE A 141 -6.85 19.30 -3.60
N ALA A 142 -7.94 18.97 -4.31
CA ALA A 142 -8.01 17.75 -5.11
C ALA A 142 -7.09 17.86 -6.34
N ASP A 143 -6.97 19.07 -6.91
CA ASP A 143 -6.09 19.32 -8.05
C ASP A 143 -4.60 19.16 -7.67
N ASP A 144 -4.18 19.62 -6.48
CA ASP A 144 -2.82 19.40 -5.94
C ASP A 144 -2.54 17.91 -5.70
N MET A 145 -3.50 17.20 -5.09
CA MET A 145 -3.38 15.75 -4.84
C MET A 145 -3.31 14.96 -6.15
N LEU A 146 -4.12 15.32 -7.15
CA LEU A 146 -4.08 14.71 -8.47
C LEU A 146 -2.74 14.97 -9.15
N ALA A 147 -2.18 16.18 -9.07
CA ALA A 147 -0.86 16.48 -9.60
C ALA A 147 0.23 15.63 -8.94
N ARG A 148 0.16 15.44 -7.61
CA ARG A 148 1.11 14.60 -6.86
C ARG A 148 1.11 13.14 -7.27
N LEU A 149 -0.03 12.59 -7.71
CA LEU A 149 -0.11 11.23 -8.24
C LEU A 149 0.87 10.99 -9.41
N PHE A 150 1.13 12.04 -10.20
CA PHE A 150 2.04 12.01 -11.34
C PHE A 150 3.45 12.54 -11.03
N GLY A 151 3.70 13.02 -9.81
CA GLY A 151 4.98 13.62 -9.42
C GLY A 151 6.13 12.63 -9.31
N GLY A 152 5.85 11.32 -9.29
CA GLY A 152 6.83 10.34 -8.84
C GLY A 152 7.12 10.49 -7.35
N ALA A 153 7.93 9.61 -6.80
CA ALA A 153 8.31 9.60 -5.39
C ALA A 153 9.54 10.45 -5.06
#